data_AF-A0A955B8Q8-F1
#
_entry.id   AF-A0A955B8Q8-F1
#
_cell.length_a   1.000
_cell.length_b   1.000
_cell.length_c   1.000
_cell.angle_alpha   90.00
_cell.angle_beta   90.00
_cell.angle_gamma   90.00
#
_symmetry.space_group_name_H-M   'P 1'
#
loop_
_entity.id
_entity.type
_entity.pdbx_description
1 polymer ?
#
loop_
_entity_poly.entity_id
_entity_poly.type
_entity_poly.pdbx_seq_one_letter_code
_entity_poly.pdbx_strand_id
1 'polypeptide(L)'
;DVLLTKNALYVTDSVNPTLFKIPLDDNGARVGDWETIELTGFEMNREGVGFNANGLVSGDFDGNELVVVNVASGVLYHVDTTSGASTPITIHGEEKLFVNGDGLYMNGRMLYVMQNFQNKIAVVQLSEDLREGTFMKNITSDLFSVPTTIRGYDNSIYAINTHFCEITPLCGADPETLDPLTVHTEVVRVDA
;
A
#
# COMPACT_ATOMS: atom_id res chain seq x y z
N ASP A 1 1.31 6.89 -1.08
CA ASP A 1 -0.03 6.50 -0.57
C ASP A 1 -0.36 7.29 0.70
N VAL A 2 -1.62 7.31 1.14
CA VAL A 2 -2.11 8.07 2.29
C VAL A 2 -2.93 7.20 3.24
N LEU A 3 -2.61 7.26 4.54
CA LEU A 3 -3.36 6.62 5.61
C LEU A 3 -3.92 7.66 6.58
N LEU A 4 -5.22 7.57 6.85
CA LEU A 4 -5.88 8.31 7.93
C LEU A 4 -5.98 7.43 9.18
N THR A 5 -5.51 7.96 10.30
CA THR A 5 -5.65 7.41 11.66
C THR A 5 -6.49 8.35 12.50
N LYS A 6 -6.74 8.01 13.77
CA LYS A 6 -7.55 8.89 14.64
C LYS A 6 -6.92 10.27 14.80
N ASN A 7 -5.59 10.33 14.93
CA ASN A 7 -4.87 11.54 15.34
C ASN A 7 -3.87 12.05 14.30
N ALA A 8 -3.76 11.42 13.13
CA ALA A 8 -2.83 11.82 12.09
C ALA A 8 -3.20 11.31 10.69
N LEU A 9 -2.76 12.03 9.66
CA LEU A 9 -2.54 11.48 8.32
C LEU A 9 -1.06 11.09 8.18
N TYR A 10 -0.81 9.94 7.56
CA TYR A 10 0.51 9.49 7.18
C TYR A 10 0.61 9.38 5.66
N VAL A 11 1.70 9.87 5.08
CA VAL A 11 1.91 9.86 3.62
C VAL A 11 3.30 9.33 3.31
N THR A 12 3.38 8.27 2.49
CA THR A 12 4.66 7.76 1.99
C THR A 12 5.18 8.65 0.87
N ASP A 13 6.47 8.98 0.92
CA ASP A 13 7.22 9.48 -0.23
C ASP A 13 7.83 8.29 -0.97
N SER A 14 7.37 8.02 -2.20
CA SER A 14 7.84 6.86 -2.94
C SER A 14 9.24 7.01 -3.52
N VAL A 15 9.82 8.20 -3.55
CA VAL A 15 11.14 8.45 -4.13
C VAL A 15 12.20 8.83 -3.09
N ASN A 16 11.79 9.15 -1.86
CA ASN A 16 12.68 9.41 -0.73
C ASN A 16 12.37 8.47 0.45
N PRO A 17 13.32 8.16 1.34
CA PRO A 17 13.06 7.37 2.54
C PRO A 17 12.36 8.21 3.62
N THR A 18 11.18 8.76 3.30
CA THR A 18 10.48 9.72 4.15
C THR A 18 9.00 9.36 4.27
N LEU A 19 8.52 9.41 5.50
CA LEU A 19 7.11 9.35 5.85
C LEU A 19 6.71 10.74 6.38
N PHE A 20 5.71 11.35 5.76
CA PHE A 20 5.11 12.57 6.28
C PHE A 20 4.03 12.22 7.30
N LYS A 21 3.97 12.98 8.39
CA LYS A 21 2.90 12.91 9.40
C LYS A 21 2.23 14.27 9.50
N ILE A 22 0.92 14.31 9.39
CA ILE A 22 0.13 15.54 9.57
C ILE A 22 -0.75 15.31 10.80
N PRO A 23 -0.46 15.95 11.94
CA PRO A 23 -1.24 15.77 13.16
C PRO A 23 -2.67 16.30 13.00
N LEU A 24 -3.62 15.58 13.60
CA LEU A 24 -5.04 15.91 13.64
C LEU A 24 -5.53 16.02 15.08
N ASP A 25 -6.51 16.89 15.33
CA ASP A 25 -7.28 16.89 16.58
C ASP A 25 -8.37 15.81 16.57
N ASP A 26 -9.08 15.68 17.70
CA ASP A 26 -10.18 14.72 17.86
C ASP A 26 -11.35 14.93 16.88
N ASN A 27 -11.43 16.08 16.20
CA ASN A 27 -12.43 16.37 15.17
C ASN A 27 -11.90 16.11 13.74
N GLY A 28 -10.68 15.62 13.60
CA GLY A 28 -10.01 15.40 12.32
C GLY A 28 -9.51 16.68 11.67
N ALA A 29 -9.48 17.81 12.38
CA ALA A 29 -8.90 19.04 11.86
C ALA A 29 -7.37 18.99 12.03
N ARG A 30 -6.63 19.43 11.00
CA ARG A 30 -5.17 19.54 11.09
C ARG A 30 -4.77 20.48 12.21
N VAL A 31 -3.82 20.03 13.03
CA VAL A 31 -3.17 20.83 14.07
C VAL A 31 -1.68 20.87 13.82
N GLY A 32 -1.11 22.08 13.84
CA GLY A 32 0.32 22.29 13.58
C GLY A 32 0.75 22.07 12.14
N ASP A 33 2.07 22.00 11.95
CA ASP A 33 2.69 21.71 10.66
C ASP A 33 2.87 20.21 10.43
N TRP A 34 3.11 19.82 9.18
CA TRP A 34 3.50 18.45 8.89
C TRP A 34 4.91 18.17 9.41
N GLU A 35 5.14 16.94 9.81
CA GLU A 35 6.41 16.41 10.29
C GLU A 35 6.97 15.43 9.26
N THR A 36 8.29 15.34 9.17
CA THR A 36 8.98 14.33 8.37
C THR A 36 9.62 13.31 9.29
N ILE A 37 9.35 12.04 9.03
CA ILE A 37 9.96 10.89 9.71
C ILE A 37 10.85 10.18 8.70
N GLU A 38 12.16 10.12 8.98
CA GLU A 38 13.10 9.37 8.13
C GLU A 38 12.92 7.87 8.34
N LEU A 39 12.73 7.11 7.26
CA LEU A 39 12.55 5.67 7.31
C LEU A 39 13.91 4.95 7.42
N THR A 40 14.43 4.88 8.64
CA THR A 40 15.75 4.28 8.92
C THR A 40 15.70 2.76 8.80
N GLY A 41 16.44 2.20 7.85
CA GLY A 41 16.44 0.75 7.56
C GLY A 41 15.47 0.32 6.45
N PHE A 42 14.72 1.26 5.86
CA PHE A 42 13.94 0.99 4.66
C PHE A 42 14.85 1.01 3.42
N GLU A 43 14.97 -0.12 2.73
CA GLU A 43 15.86 -0.20 1.56
C GLU A 43 15.25 0.52 0.36
N MET A 44 16.03 1.43 -0.24
CA MET A 44 15.65 2.20 -1.42
C MET A 44 16.36 1.63 -2.66
N ASN A 45 15.57 1.15 -3.62
CA ASN A 45 16.03 0.92 -4.98
C ASN A 45 16.13 2.27 -5.71
N ARG A 46 17.35 2.61 -6.14
CA ARG A 46 17.66 3.87 -6.83
C ARG A 46 17.85 3.71 -8.34
N GLU A 47 17.55 2.53 -8.88
CA GLU A 47 17.63 2.26 -10.31
C GLU A 47 16.27 2.52 -11.00
N GLY A 48 16.29 3.12 -12.19
CA GLY A 48 15.09 3.34 -13.03
C GLY A 48 14.17 4.48 -12.55
N VAL A 49 12.86 4.33 -12.77
CA VAL A 49 11.83 5.33 -12.39
C VAL A 49 11.64 5.45 -10.86
N GLY A 50 12.19 4.51 -10.08
CA GLY A 50 12.63 4.74 -8.70
C GLY A 50 11.57 4.78 -7.60
N PHE A 51 10.39 4.17 -7.76
CA PHE A 51 9.40 4.08 -6.67
C PHE A 51 9.73 2.97 -5.66
N ASN A 52 9.53 3.28 -4.38
CA ASN A 52 9.92 2.46 -3.23
C ASN A 52 8.77 2.33 -2.22
N ALA A 53 8.78 3.10 -1.13
CA ALA A 53 7.71 3.09 -0.14
C ALA A 53 6.39 3.53 -0.80
N ASN A 54 5.38 2.65 -0.78
CA ASN A 54 4.11 2.95 -1.42
C ASN A 54 2.94 2.73 -0.47
N GLY A 55 2.25 1.60 -0.56
CA GLY A 55 1.11 1.31 0.31
C GLY A 55 1.47 1.25 1.79
N LEU A 56 0.58 1.77 2.62
CA LEU A 56 0.72 1.76 4.09
C LEU A 56 -0.60 1.48 4.80
N VAL A 57 -0.53 0.81 5.94
CA VAL A 57 -1.68 0.55 6.83
C VAL A 57 -1.21 0.42 8.28
N SER A 58 -2.09 0.73 9.24
CA SER A 58 -1.78 0.57 10.67
C SER A 58 -2.62 -0.50 11.36
N GLY A 59 -3.80 -0.89 10.85
CA GLY A 59 -4.69 -1.79 11.57
C GLY A 59 -5.07 -1.22 12.94
N ASP A 60 -4.91 -2.02 14.00
CA ASP A 60 -5.27 -1.66 15.38
C ASP A 60 -4.20 -0.80 16.10
N PHE A 61 -3.07 -0.48 15.45
CA PHE A 61 -1.96 0.25 16.05
C PHE A 61 -2.12 1.79 16.00
N ASP A 62 -3.21 2.28 15.39
CA ASP A 62 -3.63 3.70 15.30
C ASP A 62 -2.49 4.67 14.93
N GLY A 63 -1.64 4.25 14.00
CA GLY A 63 -0.53 5.03 13.47
C GLY A 63 0.78 4.94 14.24
N ASN A 64 0.83 4.31 15.41
CA ASN A 64 2.10 4.15 16.15
C ASN A 64 3.06 3.20 15.43
N GLU A 65 2.50 2.14 14.87
CA GLU A 65 3.20 1.15 14.04
C GLU A 65 2.47 1.00 12.70
N LEU A 66 3.24 0.90 11.62
CA LEU A 66 2.73 0.75 10.27
C LEU A 66 3.32 -0.49 9.60
N VAL A 67 2.54 -1.10 8.71
CA VAL A 67 3.06 -1.95 7.65
C VAL A 67 3.15 -1.13 6.38
N VAL A 68 4.33 -1.08 5.76
CA VAL A 68 4.58 -0.37 4.51
C VAL A 68 5.14 -1.35 3.49
N VAL A 69 4.59 -1.37 2.27
CA VAL A 69 5.14 -2.17 1.17
C VAL A 69 6.13 -1.36 0.34
N ASN A 70 7.27 -1.97 0.01
CA ASN A 70 8.15 -1.47 -1.04
C ASN A 70 7.65 -2.00 -2.40
N VAL A 71 7.19 -1.11 -3.28
CA VAL A 71 6.59 -1.50 -4.57
C VAL A 71 7.57 -2.24 -5.49
N ALA A 72 8.86 -1.88 -5.45
CA ALA A 72 9.88 -2.45 -6.32
C ALA A 72 10.38 -3.81 -5.84
N SER A 73 10.74 -3.94 -4.56
CA SER A 73 11.26 -5.20 -4.01
C SER A 73 10.15 -6.15 -3.55
N GLY A 74 8.96 -5.63 -3.26
CA GLY A 74 7.86 -6.39 -2.67
C GLY A 74 8.02 -6.70 -1.18
N VAL A 75 9.08 -6.21 -0.53
CA VAL A 75 9.28 -6.41 0.90
C VAL A 75 8.25 -5.60 1.70
N LEU A 76 7.63 -6.23 2.68
CA LEU A 76 6.85 -5.55 3.71
C LEU A 76 7.78 -5.11 4.84
N TYR A 77 7.59 -3.89 5.31
CA TYR A 77 8.32 -3.31 6.43
C TYR A 77 7.37 -3.01 7.58
N HIS A 78 7.79 -3.36 8.79
CA HIS A 78 7.26 -2.81 10.02
C HIS A 78 7.97 -1.48 10.31
N VAL A 79 7.21 -0.40 10.51
CA VAL A 79 7.71 0.96 10.72
C VAL A 79 7.16 1.52 12.04
N ASP A 80 8.06 1.87 12.94
CA ASP A 80 7.76 2.68 14.14
C ASP A 80 7.69 4.17 13.74
N THR A 81 6.56 4.82 13.95
CA THR A 81 6.35 6.20 13.46
C THR A 81 6.92 7.28 14.37
N THR A 82 7.45 6.92 15.55
CA THR A 82 8.11 7.88 16.44
C THR A 82 9.59 8.03 16.07
N SER A 83 10.25 6.90 15.82
CA SER A 83 11.68 6.82 15.51
C SER A 83 11.98 6.71 14.02
N GLY A 84 11.01 6.28 13.21
CA GLY A 84 11.19 5.95 11.80
C GLY A 84 11.91 4.62 11.56
N ALA A 85 12.19 3.85 12.62
CA ALA A 85 12.84 2.55 12.50
C ALA A 85 12.00 1.60 11.65
N SER A 86 12.59 1.13 10.55
CA SER A 86 11.96 0.31 9.54
C SER A 86 12.67 -1.04 9.49
N THR A 87 11.93 -2.13 9.73
CA THR A 87 12.48 -3.50 9.75
C THR A 87 11.68 -4.38 8.79
N PRO A 88 12.34 -5.18 7.91
CA PRO A 88 11.63 -6.16 7.09
C PRO A 88 10.80 -7.12 7.93
N ILE A 89 9.57 -7.39 7.50
CA ILE A 89 8.69 -8.42 8.07
C ILE A 89 9.09 -9.75 7.43
N THR A 90 9.35 -10.77 8.26
CA THR A 90 9.70 -12.11 7.74
C THR A 90 8.44 -12.82 7.25
N ILE A 91 8.39 -13.16 5.96
CA ILE A 91 7.24 -13.84 5.36
C ILE A 91 7.54 -15.32 5.10
N HIS A 92 6.65 -16.17 5.60
CA HIS A 92 6.61 -17.61 5.38
C HIS A 92 5.58 -17.98 4.31
N GLY A 93 5.74 -19.15 3.70
CA GLY A 93 4.85 -19.65 2.64
C GLY A 93 5.46 -19.57 1.23
N GLU A 94 4.61 -19.77 0.23
CA GLU A 94 5.02 -19.85 -1.18
C GLU A 94 5.40 -18.50 -1.77
N GLU A 95 4.62 -17.45 -1.49
CA GLU A 95 4.91 -16.07 -1.90
C GLU A 95 5.43 -15.26 -0.70
N LYS A 96 6.58 -14.60 -0.87
CA LYS A 96 7.28 -13.88 0.21
C LYS A 96 7.59 -12.43 -0.10
N LEU A 97 7.45 -12.05 -1.36
CA LEU A 97 7.71 -10.72 -1.89
C LEU A 97 6.50 -10.32 -2.73
N PHE A 98 5.93 -9.15 -2.43
CA PHE A 98 4.71 -8.64 -3.03
C PHE A 98 5.04 -7.52 -4.01
N VAL A 99 5.85 -7.82 -5.02
CA VAL A 99 6.26 -6.86 -6.05
C VAL A 99 5.01 -6.26 -6.70
N ASN A 100 5.08 -4.98 -7.05
CA ASN A 100 3.95 -4.17 -7.50
C ASN A 100 2.88 -3.95 -6.41
N GLY A 101 3.27 -4.12 -5.14
CA GLY A 101 2.43 -3.82 -3.99
C GLY A 101 2.07 -2.34 -3.93
N ASP A 102 0.77 -2.08 -3.87
CA ASP A 102 0.16 -0.77 -3.88
C ASP A 102 -0.74 -0.64 -2.64
N GLY A 103 -2.01 -0.27 -2.78
CA GLY A 103 -2.90 -0.13 -1.61
C GLY A 103 -2.98 -1.37 -0.73
N LEU A 104 -2.97 -1.13 0.58
CA LEU A 104 -3.02 -2.14 1.63
C LEU A 104 -4.33 -2.05 2.41
N TYR A 105 -4.85 -3.20 2.84
CA TYR A 105 -5.97 -3.26 3.77
C TYR A 105 -5.68 -4.28 4.87
N MET A 106 -6.00 -3.93 6.12
CA MET A 106 -5.79 -4.80 7.28
C MET A 106 -7.12 -5.04 7.99
N ASN A 107 -7.45 -6.30 8.24
CA ASN A 107 -8.60 -6.74 9.03
C ASN A 107 -8.11 -7.64 10.18
N GLY A 108 -8.06 -7.09 11.39
CA GLY A 108 -7.35 -7.71 12.51
C GLY A 108 -5.90 -7.98 12.10
N ARG A 109 -5.51 -9.27 12.04
CA ARG A 109 -4.17 -9.69 11.61
C ARG A 109 -4.06 -10.11 10.15
N MET A 110 -5.15 -10.02 9.38
CA MET A 110 -5.15 -10.36 7.96
C MET A 110 -4.80 -9.11 7.15
N LEU A 111 -3.60 -9.11 6.58
CA LEU A 111 -3.15 -8.12 5.62
C LEU A 111 -3.51 -8.57 4.21
N TYR A 112 -4.09 -7.65 3.45
CA TYR A 112 -4.37 -7.77 2.04
C TYR A 112 -3.47 -6.78 1.31
N VAL A 113 -2.71 -7.28 0.33
CA VAL A 113 -1.77 -6.49 -0.47
C VAL A 113 -2.26 -6.48 -1.90
N MET A 114 -2.71 -5.32 -2.40
CA MET A 114 -3.04 -5.18 -3.81
C MET A 114 -1.75 -5.14 -4.63
N GLN A 115 -1.47 -6.17 -5.42
CA GLN A 115 -0.38 -6.15 -6.39
C GLN A 115 -0.93 -5.72 -7.76
N ASN A 116 -0.78 -4.44 -8.09
CA ASN A 116 -1.51 -3.78 -9.18
C ASN A 116 -1.27 -4.43 -10.56
N PHE A 117 -0.07 -4.34 -11.14
CA PHE A 117 0.29 -4.96 -12.42
C PHE A 117 0.28 -6.50 -12.38
N GLN A 118 0.17 -7.10 -11.20
CA GLN A 118 -0.04 -8.55 -11.06
C GLN A 118 -1.53 -8.93 -11.09
N ASN A 119 -2.44 -7.96 -11.04
CA ASN A 119 -3.89 -8.15 -10.99
C ASN A 119 -4.29 -9.23 -9.97
N LYS A 120 -3.78 -9.13 -8.73
CA LYS A 120 -4.12 -10.05 -7.65
C LYS A 120 -3.96 -9.40 -6.28
N ILE A 121 -4.72 -9.88 -5.32
CA ILE A 121 -4.57 -9.51 -3.91
C ILE A 121 -3.88 -10.66 -3.19
N ALA A 122 -2.69 -10.43 -2.64
CA ALA A 122 -2.04 -11.38 -1.75
C ALA A 122 -2.61 -11.24 -0.33
N VAL A 123 -2.89 -12.37 0.31
CA VAL A 123 -3.40 -12.43 1.68
C VAL A 123 -2.31 -12.97 2.59
N VAL A 124 -1.97 -12.21 3.63
CA VAL A 124 -0.92 -12.53 4.60
C VAL A 124 -1.52 -12.45 6.00
N GLN A 125 -1.35 -13.49 6.81
CA GLN A 125 -1.65 -13.42 8.23
C GLN A 125 -0.40 -12.97 8.98
N LEU A 126 -0.45 -11.80 9.61
CA LEU A 126 0.67 -11.24 10.37
C LEU A 126 0.67 -11.74 11.83
N SER A 127 1.85 -11.74 12.44
CA SER A 127 2.02 -11.89 13.89
C SER A 127 1.52 -10.65 14.64
N GLU A 128 1.29 -10.78 15.94
CA GLU A 128 0.79 -9.70 16.80
C GLU A 128 1.79 -8.53 16.92
N ASP A 129 3.07 -8.78 16.75
CA ASP A 129 4.15 -7.78 16.82
C ASP A 129 4.60 -7.27 15.44
N LEU A 130 3.88 -7.66 14.37
CA LEU A 130 4.16 -7.31 12.98
C LEU A 130 5.57 -7.68 12.50
N ARG A 131 6.28 -8.60 13.17
CA ARG A 131 7.64 -9.02 12.78
C ARG A 131 7.66 -10.19 11.82
N GLU A 132 6.61 -11.00 11.82
CA GLU A 132 6.48 -12.18 10.98
C GLU A 132 5.09 -12.22 10.31
N GLY A 133 4.99 -12.98 9.23
CA GLY A 133 3.73 -13.23 8.56
C GLY A 133 3.74 -14.54 7.79
N THR A 134 2.56 -15.10 7.56
CA THR A 134 2.38 -16.29 6.73
C THR A 134 1.50 -15.94 5.55
N PHE A 135 2.01 -16.14 4.34
CA PHE A 135 1.22 -16.07 3.12
C PHE A 135 0.13 -17.15 3.15
N MET A 136 -1.09 -16.75 2.85
CA MET A 136 -2.28 -17.59 2.95
C MET A 136 -2.80 -18.03 1.58
N LYS A 137 -3.04 -17.05 0.69
CA LYS A 137 -3.61 -17.26 -0.64
C LYS A 137 -3.45 -16.00 -1.49
N ASN A 138 -3.62 -16.17 -2.80
CA ASN A 138 -3.92 -15.08 -3.72
C ASN A 138 -5.42 -15.06 -4.02
N ILE A 139 -5.97 -13.86 -4.14
CA ILE A 139 -7.32 -13.62 -4.64
C ILE A 139 -7.19 -12.96 -6.00
N THR A 140 -7.82 -13.55 -7.01
CA THR A 140 -7.82 -13.08 -8.40
C THR A 140 -9.24 -12.84 -8.87
N SER A 141 -9.39 -11.97 -9.87
CA SER A 141 -10.67 -11.73 -10.53
C SER A 141 -10.42 -11.39 -11.99
N ASP A 142 -11.22 -11.94 -12.89
CA ASP A 142 -11.20 -11.58 -14.31
C ASP A 142 -11.62 -10.12 -14.55
N LEU A 143 -12.20 -9.48 -13.52
CA LEU A 143 -12.58 -8.07 -13.54
C LEU A 143 -11.43 -7.14 -13.13
N PHE A 144 -10.27 -7.64 -12.70
CA PHE A 144 -9.16 -6.75 -12.33
C PHE A 144 -8.50 -6.13 -13.57
N SER A 145 -8.42 -4.79 -13.56
CA SER A 145 -7.80 -3.96 -14.59
C SER A 145 -6.86 -2.94 -13.94
N VAL A 146 -5.68 -3.44 -13.54
CA VAL A 146 -4.66 -2.73 -12.77
C VAL A 146 -5.27 -1.99 -11.57
N PRO A 147 -5.90 -2.69 -10.62
CA PRO A 147 -6.39 -2.06 -9.40
C PRO A 147 -5.22 -1.59 -8.55
N THR A 148 -5.29 -0.34 -8.10
CA THR A 148 -4.20 0.34 -7.39
C THR A 148 -4.45 0.42 -5.89
N THR A 149 -5.70 0.26 -5.45
CA THR A 149 -6.02 0.23 -4.02
C THR A 149 -7.19 -0.69 -3.70
N ILE A 150 -7.28 -1.06 -2.43
CA ILE A 150 -8.32 -1.93 -1.87
C ILE A 150 -8.82 -1.38 -0.54
N ARG A 151 -10.08 -1.66 -0.22
CA ARG A 151 -10.64 -1.40 1.11
C ARG A 151 -11.66 -2.45 1.49
N GLY A 152 -11.64 -2.90 2.74
CA GLY A 152 -12.71 -3.75 3.27
C GLY A 152 -13.92 -2.95 3.72
N TYR A 153 -15.09 -3.52 3.48
CA TYR A 153 -16.37 -3.07 4.04
C TYR A 153 -17.29 -4.29 4.19
N ASP A 154 -17.83 -4.46 5.40
CA ASP A 154 -18.56 -5.67 5.80
C ASP A 154 -17.73 -6.94 5.52
N ASN A 155 -18.27 -7.93 4.81
CA ASN A 155 -17.60 -9.20 4.50
C ASN A 155 -16.96 -9.20 3.10
N SER A 156 -16.58 -8.03 2.58
CA SER A 156 -16.05 -7.91 1.23
C SER A 156 -14.89 -6.92 1.15
N ILE A 157 -14.03 -7.16 0.17
CA ILE A 157 -12.99 -6.24 -0.25
C ILE A 157 -13.44 -5.57 -1.54
N TYR A 158 -13.21 -4.27 -1.63
CA TYR A 158 -13.51 -3.46 -2.79
C TYR A 158 -12.19 -3.00 -3.39
N ALA A 159 -11.84 -3.51 -4.57
CA ALA A 159 -10.68 -3.08 -5.33
C ALA A 159 -11.06 -1.95 -6.29
N ILE A 160 -10.21 -0.95 -6.41
CA ILE A 160 -10.43 0.20 -7.31
C ILE A 160 -9.53 0.03 -8.52
N ASN A 161 -10.12 -0.39 -9.64
CA ASN A 161 -9.46 -0.44 -10.94
C ASN A 161 -9.15 0.97 -11.42
N THR A 162 -7.89 1.19 -11.82
CA THR A 162 -7.45 2.47 -12.40
C THR A 162 -7.31 2.38 -13.92
N HIS A 163 -7.43 1.18 -14.51
CA HIS A 163 -7.28 0.98 -15.94
C HIS A 163 -5.96 1.56 -16.48
N PHE A 164 -4.89 1.46 -15.68
CA PHE A 164 -3.66 2.22 -15.91
C PHE A 164 -3.07 1.98 -17.31
N CYS A 165 -3.22 0.75 -17.83
CA CYS A 165 -2.77 0.37 -19.16
C CYS A 165 -3.53 0.99 -20.33
N GLU A 166 -4.72 1.56 -20.11
CA GLU A 166 -5.47 2.30 -21.14
C GLU A 166 -4.91 3.71 -21.35
N ILE A 167 -4.19 4.24 -20.36
CA ILE A 167 -3.72 5.63 -20.32
C ILE A 167 -2.19 5.78 -20.31
N THR A 168 -1.44 4.68 -20.42
CA THR A 168 0.03 4.71 -20.38
C THR A 168 0.70 3.96 -21.53
N PRO A 169 1.66 4.60 -22.23
CA PRO A 169 2.50 3.90 -23.20
C PRO A 169 3.34 2.79 -22.58
N LEU A 170 3.52 2.76 -21.26
CA LEU A 170 4.22 1.68 -20.55
C LEU A 170 3.54 0.32 -20.76
N CYS A 171 2.23 0.31 -21.03
CA CYS A 171 1.48 -0.90 -21.39
C CYS A 171 1.14 -0.99 -22.89
N GLY A 172 1.70 -0.10 -23.72
CA GLY A 172 1.43 -0.05 -25.16
C GLY A 172 0.21 0.76 -25.59
N ALA A 173 -0.36 1.61 -24.72
CA ALA A 173 -1.37 2.57 -25.16
C ALA A 173 -0.77 3.56 -26.17
N ASP A 174 -1.48 3.82 -27.26
CA ASP A 174 -1.06 4.77 -28.29
C ASP A 174 -1.20 6.21 -27.76
N PRO A 175 -0.07 6.95 -27.55
CA PRO A 175 -0.10 8.31 -27.03
C PRO A 175 -0.98 9.27 -27.84
N GLU A 176 -1.15 9.03 -29.15
CA GLU A 176 -1.96 9.89 -30.03
C GLU A 176 -3.46 9.72 -29.82
N THR A 177 -3.87 8.62 -29.19
CA THR A 177 -5.28 8.29 -28.92
C THR A 177 -5.70 8.49 -27.48
N LEU A 178 -4.75 8.81 -26.60
CA LEU A 178 -5.02 9.07 -25.19
C LEU A 178 -5.84 10.34 -25.04
N ASP A 179 -7.00 10.24 -24.37
CA ASP A 179 -7.65 11.41 -23.79
C ASP A 179 -7.03 11.67 -22.40
N PRO A 180 -6.14 12.66 -22.25
CA PRO A 180 -5.45 12.90 -20.98
C PRO A 180 -6.40 13.37 -19.86
N LEU A 181 -7.66 13.67 -20.16
CA LEU A 181 -8.65 14.16 -19.21
C LEU A 181 -9.62 13.07 -18.72
N THR A 182 -9.61 11.89 -19.33
CA THR A 182 -10.53 10.81 -18.98
C THR A 182 -9.77 9.66 -18.31
N VAL A 183 -9.93 9.53 -16.99
CA VAL A 183 -9.51 8.35 -16.24
C VAL A 183 -10.75 7.55 -15.90
N HIS A 184 -10.85 6.35 -16.45
CA HIS A 184 -11.89 5.40 -16.06
C HIS A 184 -11.46 4.72 -14.76
N THR A 185 -12.33 4.76 -13.76
CA THR A 185 -12.18 3.99 -12.54
C THR A 185 -13.45 3.19 -12.28
N GLU A 186 -13.29 1.97 -11.82
CA GLU A 186 -14.40 1.11 -11.42
C GLU A 186 -14.08 0.40 -10.11
N VAL A 187 -15.13 0.04 -9.38
CA VAL A 187 -15.01 -0.68 -8.12
C VAL A 187 -15.43 -2.13 -8.32
N VAL A 188 -14.51 -3.05 -8.05
CA VAL A 188 -14.73 -4.49 -8.10
C VAL A 188 -14.92 -5.00 -6.67
N ARG A 189 -16.09 -5.57 -6.39
CA ARG A 189 -16.32 -6.29 -5.13
C ARG A 189 -15.71 -7.69 -5.21
N VAL A 190 -15.03 -8.08 -4.15
CA VAL A 190 -14.33 -9.35 -4.01
C VAL A 190 -14.72 -9.96 -2.66
N ASP A 191 -15.12 -11.22 -2.66
CA ASP A 191 -15.43 -11.93 -1.42
C ASP A 191 -14.12 -12.35 -0.72
N ALA A 192 -13.98 -12.02 0.56
CA ALA A 192 -12.74 -12.15 1.33
C ALA A 192 -12.67 -13.46 2.14
#